data_AF-M1CTR0-F1
#
_entry.id   AF-M1CTR0-F1
#
_cell.length_a   1.000
_cell.length_b   1.000
_cell.length_c   1.000
_cell.angle_alpha   90.00
_cell.angle_beta   90.00
_cell.angle_gamma   90.00
#
_symmetry.space_group_name_H-M   'P 1'
#
loop_
_entity.id
_entity.type
_entity.pdbx_description
1 polymer ?
#
loop_
_entity_poly.entity_id
_entity_poly.type
_entity_poly.pdbx_seq_one_letter_code
_entity_poly.pdbx_strand_id
1 'polypeptide(L)'
;MNVARKANQSAMVVEKKKTEVLATECRGMSKYGKAPKLSDDKIERMVKELKDRDEKRQSLNRRRKFQEEKDIDSINDRNEHFNKKIEHAFGKYTLEIKNSLERGIALPD
;
A
#
# COMPACT_ATOMS: atom_id res chain seq x y z
N MET A 1 -45.66 -47.39 -21.34
CA MET A 1 -44.90 -47.96 -20.19
C MET A 1 -43.51 -47.35 -19.95
N ASN A 2 -42.99 -46.46 -20.81
CA ASN A 2 -41.60 -45.97 -20.72
C ASN A 2 -41.42 -44.62 -20.00
N VAL A 3 -42.52 -43.93 -19.66
CA VAL A 3 -42.48 -42.60 -19.01
C VAL A 3 -42.12 -42.70 -17.53
N ALA A 4 -42.64 -43.72 -16.83
CA ALA A 4 -42.34 -43.96 -15.41
C ALA A 4 -40.86 -44.33 -15.18
N ARG A 5 -40.25 -45.12 -16.08
CA ARG A 5 -38.82 -45.43 -16.01
C ARG A 5 -37.95 -44.18 -16.20
N LYS A 6 -38.31 -43.31 -17.13
CA LYS A 6 -37.58 -42.05 -17.40
C LYS A 6 -37.69 -41.07 -16.23
N ALA A 7 -38.88 -40.94 -15.64
CA ALA A 7 -39.09 -40.13 -14.44
C ALA A 7 -38.27 -40.65 -13.25
N ASN A 8 -38.28 -41.96 -13.00
CA ASN A 8 -37.51 -42.57 -11.92
C ASN A 8 -36.00 -42.42 -12.14
N GLN A 9 -35.53 -42.51 -13.38
CA GLN A 9 -34.13 -42.28 -13.74
C GLN A 9 -33.72 -40.82 -13.50
N SER A 10 -34.58 -39.85 -13.82
CA SER A 10 -34.32 -38.44 -13.56
C SER A 10 -34.31 -38.09 -12.07
N ALA A 11 -35.19 -38.70 -11.27
CA ALA A 11 -35.24 -38.53 -9.82
C ALA A 11 -33.96 -39.07 -9.16
N MET A 12 -33.44 -40.22 -9.59
CA MET A 12 -32.15 -40.74 -9.09
C MET A 12 -30.96 -39.84 -9.43
N VAL A 13 -30.98 -39.13 -10.56
CA VAL A 13 -29.91 -38.19 -10.95
C VAL A 13 -29.95 -36.91 -10.11
N VAL A 14 -31.15 -36.42 -9.76
CA VAL A 14 -31.32 -35.26 -8.89
C VAL A 14 -30.88 -35.59 -7.47
N GLU A 15 -31.26 -36.75 -6.93
CA GLU A 15 -30.82 -37.19 -5.61
C GLU A 15 -29.30 -37.46 -5.56
N LYS A 16 -28.71 -38.07 -6.61
CA LYS A 16 -27.24 -38.21 -6.72
C LYS A 16 -26.52 -36.85 -6.73
N LYS A 17 -27.00 -35.88 -7.49
CA LYS A 17 -26.44 -34.52 -7.49
C LYS A 17 -26.59 -33.85 -6.11
N LYS A 18 -27.71 -34.07 -5.42
CA LYS A 18 -27.95 -33.52 -4.07
C LYS A 18 -27.01 -34.14 -3.02
N THR A 19 -26.71 -35.45 -3.13
CA THR A 19 -25.72 -36.12 -2.28
C THR A 19 -24.27 -35.73 -2.60
N GLU A 20 -23.95 -35.44 -3.87
CA GLU A 20 -22.62 -34.92 -4.27
C GLU A 20 -22.35 -33.52 -3.75
N VAL A 21 -23.36 -32.65 -3.69
CA VAL A 21 -23.23 -31.29 -3.11
C VAL A 21 -23.00 -31.35 -1.60
N LEU A 22 -23.59 -32.32 -0.89
CA LEU A 22 -23.43 -32.51 0.56
C LEU A 22 -22.09 -33.17 0.95
N ALA A 23 -21.39 -33.84 0.03
CA ALA A 23 -20.11 -34.49 0.30
C ALA A 23 -18.89 -33.53 0.33
N THR A 24 -19.11 -32.21 0.33
CA THR A 24 -18.03 -31.21 0.35
C THR A 24 -17.69 -30.65 1.73
N GLU A 25 -18.30 -31.16 2.79
CA GLU A 25 -17.95 -30.78 4.17
C GLU A 25 -17.00 -31.78 4.84
N CYS A 26 -15.85 -32.03 4.20
CA CYS A 26 -14.71 -32.63 4.90
C CYS A 26 -14.11 -31.60 5.88
N ARG A 27 -14.42 -31.80 7.16
CA ARG A 27 -13.77 -31.19 8.33
C ARG A 27 -12.25 -31.31 8.19
N GLY A 28 -11.57 -30.21 7.86
CA GLY A 28 -10.10 -30.13 7.83
C GLY A 28 -9.43 -29.81 6.49
N MET A 29 -10.18 -29.53 5.42
CA MET A 29 -9.57 -29.10 4.15
C MET A 29 -9.33 -27.59 4.13
N SER A 30 -8.07 -27.16 4.05
CA SER A 30 -7.66 -25.76 3.92
C SER A 30 -8.48 -25.06 2.82
N LYS A 31 -9.23 -24.02 3.21
CA LYS A 31 -10.03 -23.19 2.30
C LYS A 31 -9.16 -22.33 1.36
N TYR A 32 -7.85 -22.34 1.57
CA TYR A 32 -6.87 -21.57 0.81
C TYR A 32 -6.40 -22.38 -0.41
N GLY A 33 -6.40 -21.74 -1.59
CA GLY A 33 -6.00 -22.36 -2.87
C GLY A 33 -7.14 -22.68 -3.84
N LYS A 34 -8.41 -22.62 -3.40
CA LYS A 34 -9.58 -22.62 -4.29
C LYS A 34 -10.20 -21.22 -4.27
N ALA A 35 -9.78 -20.36 -5.20
CA ALA A 35 -10.34 -19.02 -5.30
C ALA A 35 -11.80 -19.11 -5.83
N PRO A 36 -12.81 -18.66 -5.06
CA PRO A 36 -14.13 -18.42 -5.65
C PRO A 36 -13.97 -17.32 -6.71
N LYS A 37 -14.63 -17.49 -7.86
CA LYS A 37 -14.70 -16.42 -8.86
C LYS A 37 -15.39 -15.23 -8.21
N LEU A 38 -14.62 -14.19 -7.92
CA LEU A 38 -15.11 -12.95 -7.32
C LEU A 38 -16.00 -12.24 -8.35
N SER A 39 -17.05 -11.55 -7.89
CA SER A 39 -17.86 -10.69 -8.75
C SER A 39 -17.03 -9.49 -9.22
N ASP A 40 -17.25 -9.05 -10.46
CA ASP A 40 -16.49 -7.96 -11.07
C ASP A 40 -16.54 -6.67 -10.23
N ASP A 41 -17.68 -6.36 -9.60
CA ASP A 41 -17.84 -5.22 -8.68
C ASP A 41 -16.82 -5.19 -7.52
N LYS A 42 -16.44 -6.38 -7.00
CA LYS A 42 -15.47 -6.46 -5.89
C LYS A 42 -14.05 -6.18 -6.39
N ILE A 43 -13.75 -6.58 -7.62
CA ILE A 43 -12.47 -6.32 -8.27
C ILE A 43 -12.35 -4.82 -8.56
N GLU A 44 -13.39 -4.19 -9.08
CA GLU A 44 -13.41 -2.75 -9.35
C GLU A 44 -13.21 -1.91 -8.07
N ARG A 45 -13.87 -2.29 -6.97
CA ARG A 45 -13.67 -1.64 -5.67
C ARG A 45 -12.24 -1.74 -5.18
N MET A 46 -11.60 -2.90 -5.35
CA MET A 46 -10.20 -3.10 -4.98
C MET A 46 -9.27 -2.22 -5.82
N VAL A 47 -9.49 -2.18 -7.15
CA VAL A 47 -8.69 -1.34 -8.06
C VAL A 47 -8.83 0.13 -7.71
N LYS A 48 -10.04 0.60 -7.41
CA LYS A 48 -10.28 1.98 -6.97
C LYS A 48 -9.51 2.30 -5.69
N GLU A 49 -9.57 1.42 -4.70
CA GLU A 49 -8.88 1.61 -3.43
C GLU A 49 -7.34 1.67 -3.60
N LEU A 50 -6.78 0.84 -4.50
CA LEU A 50 -5.35 0.88 -4.81
C LEU A 50 -4.94 2.22 -5.44
N LYS A 51 -5.73 2.73 -6.39
CA LYS A 51 -5.49 4.06 -6.99
C LYS A 51 -5.55 5.17 -5.94
N ASP A 52 -6.56 5.16 -5.08
CA ASP A 52 -6.70 6.14 -4.00
C ASP A 52 -5.50 6.10 -3.03
N ARG A 53 -4.95 4.91 -2.75
CA ARG A 53 -3.75 4.76 -1.92
C ARG A 53 -2.50 5.31 -2.60
N ASP A 54 -2.34 5.08 -3.90
CA ASP A 54 -1.20 5.56 -4.66
C ASP A 54 -1.22 7.09 -4.77
N GLU A 55 -2.38 7.69 -5.04
CA GLU A 55 -2.56 9.14 -5.03
C GLU A 55 -2.22 9.75 -3.67
N LYS A 56 -2.71 9.14 -2.58
CA LYS A 56 -2.36 9.57 -1.22
C LYS A 56 -0.86 9.46 -0.96
N ARG A 57 -0.21 8.38 -1.37
CA ARG A 57 1.25 8.20 -1.22
C ARG A 57 2.03 9.28 -1.96
N GLN A 58 1.62 9.62 -3.18
CA GLN A 58 2.24 10.72 -3.94
C GLN A 58 2.04 12.07 -3.23
N SER A 59 0.84 12.31 -2.69
CA SER A 59 0.52 13.54 -1.96
C SER A 59 1.31 13.71 -0.66
N LEU A 60 1.81 12.62 -0.05
CA LEU A 60 2.66 12.66 1.15
C LEU A 60 4.09 13.12 0.82
N ASN A 61 4.57 12.88 -0.39
CA ASN A 61 5.86 13.39 -0.86
C ASN A 61 5.70 14.82 -1.42
N ARG A 62 5.31 15.76 -0.53
CA ARG A 62 5.20 17.17 -0.92
C ARG A 62 6.58 17.78 -0.99
N ARG A 63 6.94 18.30 -2.16
CA ARG A 63 8.11 19.18 -2.31
C ARG A 63 7.89 20.43 -1.46
N ARG A 64 8.87 20.78 -0.63
CA ARG A 64 8.87 22.08 0.09
C ARG A 64 9.07 23.18 -0.96
N LYS A 65 8.33 24.29 -0.87
CA LYS A 65 8.51 25.44 -1.77
C LYS A 65 9.95 25.96 -1.63
N PHE A 66 10.62 26.17 -2.76
CA PHE A 66 11.91 26.87 -2.79
C PHE A 66 11.69 28.31 -2.32
N GLN A 67 12.60 28.80 -1.48
CA GLN A 67 12.57 30.16 -0.95
C GLN A 67 13.80 30.88 -1.52
N GLU A 68 13.59 31.84 -2.42
CA GLU A 68 14.67 32.54 -3.13
C GLU A 68 15.51 33.43 -2.21
N GLU A 69 14.99 33.81 -1.05
CA GLU A 69 15.67 34.65 -0.06
C GLU A 69 16.69 33.87 0.80
N LYS A 70 16.71 32.53 0.72
CA LYS A 70 17.64 31.74 1.53
C LYS A 70 19.05 31.75 0.94
N ASP A 71 20.03 31.96 1.81
CA ASP A 71 21.43 31.79 1.46
C ASP A 71 21.70 30.37 0.94
N ILE A 72 22.38 30.30 -0.21
CA ILE A 72 22.67 29.05 -0.90
C ILE A 72 24.03 28.53 -0.43
N ASP A 73 24.01 27.48 0.38
CA ASP A 73 25.20 26.79 0.88
C ASP A 73 25.69 25.66 -0.06
N SER A 74 25.01 25.46 -1.20
CA SER A 74 25.18 24.31 -2.07
C SER A 74 25.49 24.70 -3.51
N ILE A 75 26.48 24.01 -4.11
CA ILE A 75 26.84 24.20 -5.52
C ILE A 75 25.93 23.38 -6.46
N ASN A 76 25.35 22.27 -5.99
CA ASN A 76 24.50 21.38 -6.79
C ASN A 76 23.34 20.77 -5.97
N ASP A 77 22.31 20.26 -6.64
CA ASP A 77 21.10 19.69 -6.01
C ASP A 77 21.40 18.49 -5.09
N ARG A 78 22.38 17.66 -5.45
CA ARG A 78 22.77 16.50 -4.61
C ARG A 78 23.43 16.96 -3.32
N ASN A 79 24.23 18.04 -3.38
CA ASN A 79 24.86 18.66 -2.23
C ASN A 79 23.82 19.35 -1.35
N GLU A 80 22.82 20.02 -1.94
CA GLU A 80 21.71 20.62 -1.19
C GLU A 80 20.95 19.56 -0.38
N HIS A 81 20.68 18.39 -0.98
CA HIS A 81 20.03 17.27 -0.28
C HIS A 81 20.92 16.68 0.82
N PHE A 82 22.24 16.63 0.60
CA PHE A 82 23.19 16.18 1.61
C PHE A 82 23.29 17.17 2.77
N ASN A 83 23.43 18.47 2.50
CA ASN A 83 23.42 19.55 3.50
C ASN A 83 22.14 19.50 4.34
N LYS A 84 20.96 19.35 3.72
CA LYS A 84 19.68 19.16 4.43
C LYS A 84 19.67 17.95 5.37
N LYS A 85 20.35 16.86 4.99
CA LYS A 85 20.46 15.65 5.82
C LYS A 85 21.38 15.87 7.02
N ILE A 86 22.50 16.56 6.81
CA ILE A 86 23.44 16.93 7.88
C ILE A 86 22.79 17.91 8.85
N GLU A 87 22.09 18.94 8.34
CA GLU A 87 21.35 19.89 9.16
C GLU A 87 20.28 19.19 10.01
N HIS A 88 19.57 18.20 9.44
CA HIS A 88 18.59 17.43 10.22
C HIS A 88 19.22 16.59 11.33
N ALA A 89 20.37 15.95 11.06
CA ALA A 89 21.03 15.07 12.01
C ALA A 89 21.79 15.83 13.10
N PHE A 90 22.49 16.90 12.73
CA PHE A 90 23.45 17.59 13.58
C PHE A 90 23.07 19.04 13.91
N GLY A 91 22.09 19.63 13.23
CA GLY A 91 21.71 21.04 13.42
C GLY A 91 21.31 21.39 14.85
N LYS A 92 20.78 20.43 15.61
CA LYS A 92 20.50 20.61 17.05
C LYS A 92 21.77 20.86 17.87
N TYR A 93 22.89 20.22 17.50
CA TYR A 93 24.15 20.27 18.24
C TYR A 93 25.11 21.32 17.70
N THR A 94 24.99 21.71 16.44
CA THR A 94 25.88 22.67 15.78
C THR A 94 25.36 24.11 15.80
N LEU A 95 24.34 24.41 16.61
CA LEU A 95 23.69 25.73 16.64
C LEU A 95 24.65 26.84 17.14
N GLU A 96 25.43 26.55 18.18
CA GLU A 96 26.45 27.46 18.69
C GLU A 96 27.53 27.74 17.65
N ILE A 97 28.02 26.68 16.99
CA ILE A 97 29.02 26.79 15.93
C ILE A 97 28.49 27.65 14.76
N LYS A 98 27.22 27.45 14.36
CA LYS A 98 26.60 28.26 13.31
C LYS A 98 26.54 29.74 13.71
N ASN A 99 26.10 30.04 14.92
CA ASN A 99 26.04 31.42 15.42
C ASN A 99 27.44 32.07 15.52
N SER A 100 28.45 31.32 15.95
CA SER A 100 29.84 31.77 15.98
C SER A 100 30.38 32.11 14.58
N LEU A 101 30.02 31.32 13.57
CA LEU A 101 30.40 31.60 12.17
C LEU A 101 29.74 32.88 11.65
N GLU A 102 28.45 33.08 11.91
CA GLU A 102 27.73 34.31 11.51
C GLU A 102 28.29 35.56 12.22
N ARG A 103 28.79 35.41 13.45
CA ARG A 103 29.38 36.49 14.24
C ARG A 103 30.86 36.73 13.93
N GLY A 104 31.56 35.73 13.38
CA GLY A 104 33.01 35.75 13.20
C GLY A 104 33.82 35.60 14.49
N ILE A 105 33.22 35.14 15.60
CA ILE A 105 33.87 35.01 16.92
C ILE A 105 33.58 33.62 17.50
N ALA A 106 34.60 32.98 18.07
CA ALA A 106 34.55 31.61 18.58
C ALA A 106 34.05 31.48 20.04
N LEU A 107 33.69 32.59 20.68
CA LEU A 107 33.27 32.61 22.07
C LEU A 107 31.73 32.52 22.18
N PRO A 108 31.22 31.76 23.15
CA PRO A 108 29.80 31.79 23.51
C PRO A 108 29.46 33.13 24.18
N ASP A 109 28.23 33.60 23.99
CA ASP A 109 27.69 34.77 24.71
C ASP A 109 27.38 34.45 26.18
#